data_AF-A0A8X8WJU1-F1
#
_entry.id   AF-A0A8X8WJU1-F1
#
_cell.length_a   1.000
_cell.length_b   1.000
_cell.length_c   1.000
_cell.angle_alpha   90.00
_cell.angle_beta   90.00
_cell.angle_gamma   90.00
#
_symmetry.space_group_name_H-M   'P 1'
#
loop_
_entity.id
_entity.type
_entity.pdbx_description
1 polymer ?
#
loop_
_entity_poly.entity_id
_entity_poly.type
_entity_poly.pdbx_seq_one_letter_code
_entity_poly.pdbx_strand_id
1 'polypeptide(L)'
;MPIGDSPTPLRQSSLPFELKDKSDFDQIVSSDELVSVCGFGSLLSERSARSTFPDLINFRIAKLNGFRRVFAHAAPIFFERGIAKPETKEISSLSVEPCESETLIVTTFEIQKSEIPAFIEREHEFRFLAVIPETLNGLFYTTPAVLCARYSDEEYFLNRCKGSEDILFQRYGKYGITKIWMDDILPCRAYLRHCVLAAKNLSDMAYDNFLDHTFLGDRTTTIREYLATSGSGIMEEEPPEDVKHRYGG
;
A
#
# COMPACT_ATOMS: atom_id res chain seq x y z
N MET A 1 -32.43 20.48 -28.02
CA MET A 1 -31.24 19.65 -27.76
C MET A 1 -30.72 20.05 -26.40
N PRO A 2 -30.65 19.15 -25.41
CA PRO A 2 -30.09 19.51 -24.11
C PRO A 2 -28.57 19.57 -24.25
N ILE A 3 -28.00 20.66 -23.72
CA ILE A 3 -26.57 20.91 -23.63
C ILE A 3 -26.04 19.92 -22.58
N GLY A 4 -25.12 19.04 -23.00
CA GLY A 4 -24.51 18.07 -22.11
C GLY A 4 -23.69 18.77 -21.03
N ASP A 5 -23.96 18.42 -19.78
CA ASP A 5 -23.12 18.80 -18.65
C ASP A 5 -21.71 18.28 -18.90
N SER A 6 -20.79 19.22 -19.09
CA SER A 6 -19.36 18.92 -19.08
C SER A 6 -18.96 18.54 -17.66
N PRO A 7 -18.19 17.47 -17.44
CA PRO A 7 -17.80 17.08 -16.09
C PRO A 7 -16.99 18.22 -15.44
N THR A 8 -17.49 18.70 -14.32
CA THR A 8 -16.85 19.74 -13.50
C THR A 8 -15.45 19.26 -13.12
N PRO A 9 -14.37 20.02 -13.41
CA PRO A 9 -13.03 19.62 -12.98
C PRO A 9 -13.00 19.53 -11.44
N LEU A 10 -12.58 18.37 -10.92
CA LEU A 10 -12.36 18.16 -9.49
C LEU A 10 -11.46 19.27 -8.96
N ARG A 11 -11.97 20.08 -8.04
CA ARG A 11 -11.17 21.09 -7.35
C ARG A 11 -10.11 20.36 -6.53
N GLN A 12 -8.83 20.68 -6.75
CA GLN A 12 -7.71 20.21 -5.94
C GLN A 12 -7.89 20.44 -4.43
N SER A 13 -8.78 21.35 -4.03
CA SER A 13 -9.09 21.68 -2.63
C SER A 13 -9.89 20.61 -1.85
N SER A 14 -10.23 19.46 -2.45
CA SER A 14 -10.99 18.38 -1.79
C SER A 14 -10.22 17.05 -1.66
N LEU A 15 -8.89 17.08 -1.81
CA LEU A 15 -8.04 15.89 -1.68
C LEU A 15 -7.33 15.86 -0.31
N PRO A 16 -7.10 14.67 0.26
CA PRO A 16 -7.50 13.36 -0.25
C PRO A 16 -9.02 13.11 -0.07
N PHE A 17 -9.63 12.32 -0.96
CA PHE A 17 -11.00 11.81 -0.79
C PHE A 17 -11.06 10.30 -0.99
N GLU A 18 -12.04 9.65 -0.37
CA GLU A 18 -12.18 8.20 -0.41
C GLU A 18 -12.94 7.70 -1.65
N LEU A 19 -12.45 6.62 -2.25
CA LEU A 19 -13.08 5.85 -3.33
C LEU A 19 -13.68 4.59 -2.73
N LYS A 20 -14.98 4.61 -2.40
CA LYS A 20 -15.64 3.53 -1.67
C LYS A 20 -15.98 2.37 -2.59
N ASP A 21 -16.55 2.68 -3.74
CA ASP A 21 -17.06 1.70 -4.70
C ASP A 21 -16.46 1.91 -6.10
N LYS A 22 -16.66 0.94 -6.99
CA LYS A 22 -16.11 0.96 -8.37
C LYS A 22 -16.43 2.25 -9.13
N SER A 23 -17.64 2.78 -8.99
CA SER A 23 -18.07 4.02 -9.67
C SER A 23 -17.31 5.25 -9.20
N ASP A 24 -16.76 5.25 -7.98
CA ASP A 24 -16.00 6.40 -7.49
C ASP A 24 -14.71 6.58 -8.26
N PHE A 25 -14.15 5.51 -8.83
CA PHE A 25 -12.96 5.57 -9.66
C PHE A 25 -13.22 6.35 -10.97
N ASP A 26 -14.46 6.42 -11.47
CA ASP A 26 -14.80 7.22 -12.65
C ASP A 26 -14.46 8.72 -12.44
N GLN A 27 -14.33 9.18 -11.19
CA GLN A 27 -13.92 10.53 -10.87
C GLN A 27 -12.42 10.79 -11.16
N ILE A 28 -11.58 9.76 -11.17
CA ILE A 28 -10.12 9.89 -11.31
C ILE A 28 -9.55 9.20 -12.56
N VAL A 29 -10.39 8.49 -13.31
CA VAL A 29 -10.02 7.90 -14.60
C VAL A 29 -9.70 9.03 -15.60
N SER A 30 -8.57 8.93 -16.28
CA SER A 30 -8.18 9.89 -17.33
C SER A 30 -9.01 9.72 -18.60
N SER A 31 -8.92 10.67 -19.53
CA SER A 31 -9.52 10.54 -20.87
C SER A 31 -9.05 9.32 -21.65
N ASP A 32 -7.85 8.82 -21.36
CA ASP A 32 -7.27 7.62 -21.98
C ASP A 32 -7.71 6.30 -21.30
N GLU A 33 -8.74 6.34 -20.44
CA GLU A 33 -9.25 5.20 -19.68
C GLU A 33 -8.22 4.56 -18.73
N LEU A 34 -7.30 5.37 -18.20
CA LEU A 34 -6.26 4.95 -17.27
C LEU A 34 -6.52 5.45 -15.85
N VAL A 35 -6.05 4.69 -14.86
CA VAL A 35 -6.01 5.08 -13.45
C VAL A 35 -4.59 5.00 -12.94
N SER A 36 -4.11 6.07 -12.33
CA SER A 36 -2.81 6.09 -11.64
C SER A 36 -2.91 5.40 -10.27
N VAL A 37 -1.89 4.64 -9.89
CA VAL A 37 -1.77 3.94 -8.60
C VAL A 37 -0.45 4.32 -7.93
N CYS A 38 -0.48 4.53 -6.63
CA CYS A 38 0.69 4.81 -5.79
C CYS A 38 1.22 3.51 -5.15
N GLY A 39 2.43 3.11 -5.51
CA GLY A 39 3.16 2.01 -4.85
C GLY A 39 4.09 2.51 -3.75
N PHE A 40 4.00 1.95 -2.54
CA PHE A 40 4.77 2.46 -1.38
C PHE A 40 5.51 1.38 -0.57
N GLY A 41 5.21 0.10 -0.79
CA GLY A 41 5.87 -1.05 -0.17
C GLY A 41 6.57 -1.91 -1.23
N SER A 42 6.12 -3.15 -1.41
CA SER A 42 6.64 -4.04 -2.46
C SER A 42 6.51 -3.46 -3.87
N LEU A 43 5.48 -2.63 -4.11
CA LEU A 43 5.25 -1.96 -5.40
C LEU A 43 6.27 -0.85 -5.74
N LEU A 44 7.24 -0.58 -4.85
CA LEU A 44 8.43 0.19 -5.20
C LEU A 44 9.31 -0.54 -6.23
N SER A 45 9.18 -1.87 -6.34
CA SER A 45 9.80 -2.68 -7.39
C SER A 45 8.86 -2.82 -8.58
N GLU A 46 9.30 -2.42 -9.78
CA GLU A 46 8.50 -2.59 -11.00
C GLU A 46 8.19 -4.07 -11.26
N ARG A 47 9.13 -4.98 -10.96
CA ARG A 47 8.91 -6.43 -11.06
C ARG A 47 7.74 -6.88 -10.19
N SER A 48 7.71 -6.43 -8.93
CA SER A 48 6.62 -6.74 -8.01
C SER A 48 5.31 -6.07 -8.44
N ALA A 49 5.38 -4.83 -8.94
CA ALA A 49 4.24 -4.14 -9.49
C ALA A 49 3.64 -4.89 -10.69
N ARG A 50 4.47 -5.38 -11.62
CA ARG A 50 4.04 -6.20 -12.77
C ARG A 50 3.52 -7.58 -12.37
N SER A 51 3.99 -8.15 -11.27
CA SER A 51 3.38 -9.37 -10.73
C SER A 51 1.94 -9.16 -10.27
N THR A 52 1.56 -7.93 -9.91
CA THR A 52 0.20 -7.56 -9.48
C THR A 52 -0.62 -6.96 -10.62
N PHE A 53 0.01 -6.16 -11.48
CA PHE A 53 -0.55 -5.41 -12.61
C PHE A 53 0.30 -5.65 -13.86
N PRO A 54 0.13 -6.80 -14.55
CA PRO A 54 1.02 -7.23 -15.63
C PRO A 54 1.20 -6.18 -16.74
N ASP A 55 0.11 -5.49 -17.07
CA ASP A 55 0.03 -4.55 -18.18
C ASP A 55 0.26 -3.09 -17.76
N LEU A 56 0.78 -2.85 -16.54
CA LEU A 56 1.06 -1.49 -16.07
C LEU A 56 1.98 -0.73 -17.04
N ILE A 57 1.75 0.57 -17.14
CA ILE A 57 2.55 1.48 -17.95
C ILE A 57 3.07 2.66 -17.12
N ASN A 58 4.05 3.38 -17.67
CA ASN A 58 4.62 4.62 -17.14
C ASN A 58 5.07 4.56 -15.67
N PHE A 59 5.67 3.44 -15.26
CA PHE A 59 6.26 3.29 -13.93
C PHE A 59 7.32 4.37 -13.67
N ARG A 60 7.14 5.15 -12.60
CA ARG A 60 8.00 6.31 -12.28
C ARG A 60 8.01 6.60 -10.78
N ILE A 61 8.98 7.41 -10.34
CA ILE A 61 9.13 7.82 -8.93
C ILE A 61 8.36 9.13 -8.68
N ALA A 62 7.73 9.23 -7.52
CA ALA A 62 7.05 10.42 -7.04
C ALA A 62 7.26 10.63 -5.53
N LYS A 63 6.90 11.82 -5.05
CA LYS A 63 6.75 12.15 -3.63
C LYS A 63 5.27 12.19 -3.28
N LEU A 64 4.94 11.79 -2.06
CA LEU A 64 3.60 11.93 -1.50
C LEU A 64 3.71 12.52 -0.10
N ASN A 65 3.17 13.72 0.07
CA ASN A 65 3.18 14.44 1.34
C ASN A 65 1.94 14.11 2.17
N GLY A 66 2.03 14.24 3.49
CA GLY A 66 0.89 14.11 4.40
C GLY A 66 0.53 12.67 4.76
N PHE A 67 1.42 11.71 4.50
CA PHE A 67 1.23 10.31 4.81
C PHE A 67 2.52 9.69 5.36
N ARG A 68 2.37 8.63 6.16
CA ARG A 68 3.49 7.80 6.62
C ARG A 68 3.25 6.32 6.35
N ARG A 69 4.33 5.55 6.23
CA ARG A 69 4.30 4.08 6.15
C ARG A 69 4.40 3.46 7.53
N VAL A 70 3.56 2.48 7.82
CA VAL A 70 3.53 1.79 9.12
C VAL A 70 3.38 0.29 8.93
N PHE A 71 4.22 -0.49 9.59
CA PHE A 71 4.04 -1.94 9.74
C PHE A 71 3.05 -2.24 10.87
N ALA A 72 1.77 -2.00 10.61
CA ALA A 72 0.68 -2.21 11.58
C ALA A 72 -0.47 -3.10 11.06
N HIS A 73 -0.26 -3.85 9.97
CA HIS A 73 -1.33 -4.59 9.29
C HIS A 73 -1.07 -6.10 9.33
N ALA A 74 -1.89 -6.87 10.05
CA ALA A 74 -1.81 -8.33 10.02
C ALA A 74 -2.38 -8.89 8.72
N ALA A 75 -1.50 -9.23 7.79
CA ALA A 75 -1.90 -9.66 6.45
C ALA A 75 -2.19 -11.18 6.41
N PRO A 76 -3.44 -11.60 6.10
CA PRO A 76 -3.81 -13.02 5.99
C PRO A 76 -2.92 -13.82 5.04
N ILE A 77 -2.48 -13.18 3.96
CA ILE A 77 -1.65 -13.79 2.93
C ILE A 77 -0.30 -14.30 3.46
N PHE A 78 0.21 -13.76 4.58
CA PHE A 78 1.46 -14.25 5.18
C PHE A 78 1.26 -15.57 5.93
N PHE A 79 0.07 -15.81 6.48
CA PHE A 79 -0.30 -17.07 7.09
C PHE A 79 -0.54 -18.13 6.01
N GLU A 80 -1.21 -17.77 4.92
CA GLU A 80 -1.41 -18.64 3.75
C GLU A 80 -0.09 -19.14 3.15
N ARG A 81 0.92 -18.27 3.14
CA ARG A 81 2.24 -18.55 2.58
C ARG A 81 3.23 -19.15 3.58
N GLY A 82 2.82 -19.36 4.83
CA GLY A 82 3.71 -19.90 5.86
C GLY A 82 4.91 -19.01 6.21
N ILE A 83 4.82 -17.70 5.98
CA ILE A 83 5.90 -16.73 6.29
C ILE A 83 5.58 -15.83 7.49
N ALA A 84 4.35 -15.89 8.01
CA ALA A 84 4.00 -15.30 9.29
C ALA A 84 4.68 -16.08 10.43
N LYS A 85 5.19 -15.37 11.45
CA LYS A 85 5.69 -15.96 12.71
C LYS A 85 4.84 -15.46 13.89
N PRO A 86 3.68 -16.09 14.18
CA PRO A 86 2.75 -15.60 15.21
C PRO A 86 3.36 -15.58 16.62
N GLU A 87 4.27 -16.51 16.92
CA GLU A 87 4.91 -16.66 18.24
C GLU A 87 5.79 -15.45 18.58
N THR A 88 6.42 -14.84 17.57
CA THR A 88 7.24 -13.63 17.69
C THR A 88 6.50 -12.36 17.26
N LYS A 89 5.23 -12.49 16.86
CA LYS A 89 4.40 -11.43 16.27
C LYS A 89 4.97 -10.79 14.99
N GLU A 90 5.91 -11.45 14.29
CA GLU A 90 6.46 -10.98 13.00
C GLU A 90 5.49 -11.33 11.86
N ILE A 91 4.34 -10.67 11.85
CA ILE A 91 3.19 -10.95 10.98
C ILE A 91 2.70 -9.72 10.21
N SER A 92 3.34 -8.58 10.43
CA SER A 92 2.87 -7.29 9.92
C SER A 92 3.32 -7.06 8.48
N SER A 93 2.39 -6.62 7.65
CA SER A 93 2.64 -6.00 6.35
C SER A 93 2.57 -4.48 6.46
N LEU A 94 2.72 -3.80 5.33
CA LEU A 94 2.74 -2.36 5.27
C LEU A 94 1.33 -1.80 5.07
N SER A 95 1.08 -0.65 5.67
CA SER A 95 -0.01 0.24 5.30
C SER A 95 0.45 1.68 5.33
N VAL A 96 -0.41 2.60 4.87
CA VAL A 96 -0.20 4.03 5.03
C VAL A 96 -1.37 4.68 5.76
N GLU A 97 -1.07 5.74 6.50
CA GLU A 97 -2.05 6.55 7.21
C GLU A 97 -1.68 8.04 7.13
N PRO A 98 -2.66 8.95 7.30
CA PRO A 98 -2.40 10.39 7.29
C PRO A 98 -1.40 10.81 8.37
N CYS A 99 -0.44 11.66 7.99
CA CYS A 99 0.53 12.27 8.88
C CYS A 99 1.14 13.52 8.19
N GLU A 100 0.64 14.70 8.54
CA GLU A 100 0.98 15.98 7.86
C GLU A 100 2.48 16.32 7.84
N SER A 101 3.23 15.86 8.83
CA SER A 101 4.68 16.12 8.93
C SER A 101 5.54 15.19 8.08
N GLU A 102 4.95 14.17 7.46
CA GLU A 102 5.67 13.09 6.80
C GLU A 102 5.59 13.17 5.27
N THR A 103 6.62 12.64 4.62
CA THR A 103 6.73 12.58 3.16
C THR A 103 7.27 11.22 2.74
N LEU A 104 6.60 10.60 1.77
CA LEU A 104 6.97 9.31 1.22
C LEU A 104 7.52 9.45 -0.20
N ILE A 105 8.58 8.72 -0.47
CA ILE A 105 8.96 8.33 -1.83
C ILE A 105 8.13 7.12 -2.21
N VAL A 106 7.36 7.28 -3.27
CA VAL A 106 6.44 6.29 -3.83
C VAL A 106 6.76 6.08 -5.31
N THR A 107 6.21 5.02 -5.88
CA THR A 107 6.12 4.86 -7.32
C THR A 107 4.72 5.22 -7.78
N THR A 108 4.61 5.73 -9.00
CA THR A 108 3.34 5.89 -9.69
C THR A 108 3.39 5.13 -11.00
N PHE A 109 2.27 4.50 -11.35
CA PHE A 109 2.08 3.79 -12.61
C PHE A 109 0.60 3.76 -12.94
N GLU A 110 0.27 3.48 -14.19
CA GLU A 110 -1.11 3.47 -14.67
C GLU A 110 -1.54 2.05 -15.01
N ILE A 111 -2.80 1.77 -14.69
CA ILE A 111 -3.52 0.55 -15.04
C ILE A 111 -4.74 0.92 -15.90
N GLN A 112 -5.23 -0.04 -16.68
CA GLN A 112 -6.44 0.16 -17.48
C GLN A 112 -7.67 0.22 -16.57
N LYS A 113 -8.67 1.03 -16.92
CA LYS A 113 -9.96 1.10 -16.20
C LYS A 113 -10.61 -0.28 -16.04
N SER A 114 -10.45 -1.16 -17.03
CA SER A 114 -10.95 -2.53 -16.99
C SER A 114 -10.35 -3.37 -15.84
N GLU A 115 -9.19 -3.00 -15.31
CA GLU A 115 -8.52 -3.70 -14.21
C GLU A 115 -9.01 -3.29 -12.82
N ILE A 116 -9.77 -2.19 -12.70
CA ILE A 116 -10.27 -1.68 -11.41
C ILE A 116 -10.99 -2.75 -10.57
N PRO A 117 -11.90 -3.59 -11.11
CA PRO A 117 -12.54 -4.63 -10.31
C PRO A 117 -11.54 -5.63 -9.71
N ALA A 118 -10.53 -6.03 -10.48
CA ALA A 118 -9.50 -6.95 -10.00
C ALA A 118 -8.58 -6.28 -8.98
N PHE A 119 -8.30 -4.98 -9.15
CA PHE A 119 -7.56 -4.18 -8.17
C PHE A 119 -8.30 -4.09 -6.83
N ILE A 120 -9.60 -3.76 -6.85
CA ILE A 120 -10.44 -3.66 -5.65
C ILE A 120 -10.48 -5.00 -4.90
N GLU A 121 -10.60 -6.12 -5.60
CA GLU A 121 -10.63 -7.45 -4.96
C GLU A 121 -9.29 -7.82 -4.33
N ARG A 122 -8.17 -7.54 -5.02
CA ARG A 122 -6.82 -7.84 -4.51
C ARG A 122 -6.46 -7.02 -3.28
N GLU A 123 -6.83 -5.75 -3.28
CA GLU A 123 -6.54 -4.80 -2.20
C GLU A 123 -7.76 -4.57 -1.29
N HIS A 124 -8.65 -5.57 -1.20
CA HIS A 124 -9.94 -5.49 -0.48
C HIS A 124 -9.77 -5.05 0.98
N GLU A 125 -8.64 -5.35 1.59
CA GLU A 125 -8.28 -4.98 2.96
C GLU A 125 -8.05 -3.48 3.17
N PHE A 126 -7.76 -2.72 2.12
CA PHE A 126 -7.38 -1.32 2.23
C PHE A 126 -8.52 -0.35 1.93
N ARG A 127 -8.40 0.86 2.47
CA ARG A 127 -9.14 2.05 2.06
C ARG A 127 -8.49 2.62 0.80
N PHE A 128 -9.28 2.94 -0.21
CA PHE A 128 -8.75 3.63 -1.40
C PHE A 128 -8.92 5.15 -1.25
N LEU A 129 -7.81 5.87 -1.32
CA LEU A 129 -7.80 7.33 -1.32
C LEU A 129 -7.33 7.85 -2.67
N ALA A 130 -8.05 8.81 -3.25
CA ALA A 130 -7.53 9.65 -4.31
C ALA A 130 -6.56 10.68 -3.70
N VAL A 131 -5.33 10.71 -4.19
CA VAL A 131 -4.27 11.64 -3.76
C VAL A 131 -3.61 12.29 -4.96
N ILE A 132 -2.96 13.44 -4.80
CA ILE A 132 -2.10 14.02 -5.84
C ILE A 132 -0.63 13.89 -5.41
N PRO A 133 0.15 13.00 -6.04
CA PRO A 133 1.58 12.95 -5.83
C PRO A 133 2.28 14.18 -6.44
N GLU A 134 3.54 14.37 -6.08
CA GLU A 134 4.44 15.33 -6.68
C GLU A 134 5.57 14.61 -7.43
N THR A 135 6.02 15.19 -8.53
CA THR A 135 7.31 14.84 -9.12
C THR A 135 8.45 15.17 -8.15
N LEU A 136 9.63 14.58 -8.34
CA LEU A 136 10.79 14.88 -7.50
C LEU A 136 11.18 16.37 -7.54
N ASN A 137 10.88 17.06 -8.65
CA ASN A 137 11.13 18.49 -8.85
C ASN A 137 10.04 19.38 -8.21
N GLY A 138 9.06 18.82 -7.50
CA GLY A 138 8.01 19.57 -6.79
C GLY A 138 6.84 20.04 -7.65
N LEU A 139 6.70 19.53 -8.88
CA LEU A 139 5.51 19.74 -9.69
C LEU A 139 4.45 18.69 -9.35
N PHE A 140 3.22 19.12 -9.09
CA PHE A 140 2.09 18.22 -8.86
C PHE A 140 1.67 17.50 -10.14
N TYR A 141 1.24 16.24 -10.02
CA TYR A 141 0.54 15.57 -11.11
C TYR A 141 -0.84 16.20 -11.36
N THR A 142 -1.29 16.17 -12.60
CA THR A 142 -2.60 16.72 -13.00
C THR A 142 -3.77 15.79 -12.69
N THR A 143 -3.50 14.48 -12.61
CA THR A 143 -4.49 13.44 -12.37
C THR A 143 -4.24 12.80 -11.00
N PRO A 144 -5.27 12.60 -10.16
CA PRO A 144 -5.12 11.88 -8.91
C PRO A 144 -4.67 10.43 -9.12
N ALA A 145 -3.93 9.92 -8.15
CA ALA A 145 -3.54 8.52 -8.04
C ALA A 145 -4.25 7.85 -6.86
N VAL A 146 -4.45 6.53 -6.96
CA VAL A 146 -5.05 5.72 -5.89
C VAL A 146 -3.97 5.31 -4.90
N LEU A 147 -4.19 5.60 -3.63
CA LEU A 147 -3.39 5.14 -2.50
C LEU A 147 -4.19 4.13 -1.67
N CYS A 148 -3.61 2.95 -1.42
CA CYS A 148 -4.15 1.96 -0.49
C CYS A 148 -3.78 2.33 0.96
N ALA A 149 -4.66 3.00 1.68
CA ALA A 149 -4.49 3.40 3.07
C ALA A 149 -5.17 2.43 4.04
N ARG A 150 -4.84 2.52 5.33
CA ARG A 150 -5.49 1.69 6.34
C ARG A 150 -6.95 2.10 6.62
N TYR A 151 -7.73 1.13 7.05
CA TYR A 151 -8.98 1.37 7.79
C TYR A 151 -8.73 1.29 9.30
N SER A 152 -9.74 1.60 10.12
CA SER A 152 -9.92 0.94 11.42
C SER A 152 -10.58 -0.43 11.24
N ASP A 153 -10.57 -1.28 12.27
CA ASP A 153 -11.24 -2.59 12.19
C ASP A 153 -12.76 -2.43 11.99
N GLU A 154 -13.37 -1.44 12.66
CA GLU A 154 -14.78 -1.11 12.53
C GLU A 154 -15.12 -0.62 11.13
N GLU A 155 -14.29 0.26 10.57
CA GLU A 155 -14.49 0.76 9.21
C GLU A 155 -14.33 -0.35 8.19
N TYR A 156 -13.34 -1.25 8.33
CA TYR A 156 -13.19 -2.40 7.46
C TYR A 156 -14.44 -3.30 7.53
N PHE A 157 -14.91 -3.61 8.74
CA PHE A 157 -16.09 -4.43 8.94
C PHE A 157 -17.34 -3.84 8.27
N LEU A 158 -17.58 -2.53 8.43
CA LEU A 158 -18.74 -1.87 7.84
C LEU A 158 -18.61 -1.68 6.32
N ASN A 159 -17.45 -1.25 5.83
CA ASN A 159 -17.28 -0.87 4.43
C ASN A 159 -16.97 -2.07 3.51
N ARG A 160 -16.14 -3.00 3.98
CA ARG A 160 -15.60 -4.11 3.17
C ARG A 160 -16.28 -5.44 3.47
N CYS A 161 -16.66 -5.69 4.73
CA CYS A 161 -17.47 -6.85 5.10
C CYS A 161 -18.98 -6.58 5.06
N LYS A 162 -19.41 -5.32 4.86
CA LYS A 162 -20.83 -4.91 4.87
C LYS A 162 -21.57 -5.35 6.15
N GLY A 163 -20.86 -5.40 7.27
CA GLY A 163 -21.39 -5.88 8.55
C GLY A 163 -21.52 -7.41 8.68
N SER A 164 -20.97 -8.19 7.74
CA SER A 164 -21.02 -9.66 7.77
C SER A 164 -19.84 -10.25 8.54
N GLU A 165 -20.14 -10.92 9.66
CA GLU A 165 -19.15 -11.69 10.43
C GLU A 165 -18.60 -12.88 9.63
N ASP A 166 -19.41 -13.50 8.77
CA ASP A 166 -18.96 -14.59 7.91
C ASP A 166 -17.85 -14.15 6.95
N ILE A 167 -18.01 -12.98 6.31
CA ILE A 167 -16.97 -12.43 5.42
C ILE A 167 -15.69 -12.13 6.21
N LEU A 168 -15.83 -11.53 7.39
CA LEU A 168 -14.70 -11.24 8.26
C LEU A 168 -13.97 -12.53 8.68
N PHE A 169 -14.71 -13.56 9.10
CA PHE A 169 -14.15 -14.85 9.48
C PHE A 169 -13.44 -15.53 8.31
N GLN A 170 -14.05 -15.53 7.12
CA GLN A 170 -13.46 -16.13 5.93
C GLN A 170 -12.19 -15.43 5.46
N ARG A 171 -12.02 -14.12 5.74
CA ARG A 171 -10.80 -13.39 5.35
C ARG A 171 -9.72 -13.42 6.43
N TYR A 172 -10.10 -13.25 7.70
CA TYR A 172 -9.18 -13.06 8.81
C TYR A 172 -9.32 -14.12 9.91
N GLY A 173 -10.55 -14.41 10.33
CA GLY A 173 -10.82 -15.29 11.47
C GLY A 173 -10.29 -16.71 11.32
N LYS A 174 -10.28 -17.28 10.10
CA LYS A 174 -9.69 -18.60 9.82
C LYS A 174 -8.18 -18.70 10.11
N TYR A 175 -7.49 -17.58 10.21
CA TYR A 175 -6.07 -17.49 10.58
C TYR A 175 -5.86 -17.11 12.05
N GLY A 176 -6.93 -17.01 12.84
CA GLY A 176 -6.86 -16.52 14.22
C GLY A 176 -6.59 -15.03 14.33
N ILE A 177 -6.73 -14.26 13.25
CA ILE A 177 -6.58 -12.79 13.28
C ILE A 177 -7.89 -12.19 13.78
N THR A 178 -7.85 -11.65 15.00
CA THR A 178 -8.99 -11.00 15.66
C THR A 178 -8.99 -9.48 15.50
N LYS A 179 -7.83 -8.91 15.16
CA LYS A 179 -7.63 -7.48 14.90
C LYS A 179 -6.72 -7.32 13.69
N ILE A 180 -7.09 -6.48 12.74
CA ILE A 180 -6.37 -6.29 11.46
C ILE A 180 -5.28 -5.25 11.65
N TRP A 181 -5.62 -4.13 12.30
CA TRP A 181 -4.73 -3.00 12.48
C TRP A 181 -4.21 -2.94 13.93
N MET A 182 -2.94 -3.30 14.12
CA MET A 182 -2.33 -3.51 15.42
C MET A 182 -1.04 -2.72 15.61
N ASP A 183 -0.83 -2.23 16.82
CA ASP A 183 0.33 -1.38 17.17
C ASP A 183 1.48 -2.21 17.76
N ASP A 184 1.19 -3.44 18.19
CA ASP A 184 2.11 -4.32 18.94
C ASP A 184 2.55 -5.56 18.15
N ILE A 185 2.57 -5.45 16.82
CA ILE A 185 3.08 -6.48 15.91
C ILE A 185 4.34 -6.01 15.19
N LEU A 186 5.17 -6.97 14.78
CA LEU A 186 6.43 -6.73 14.10
C LEU A 186 6.32 -7.03 12.59
N PRO A 187 7.16 -6.41 11.75
CA PRO A 187 7.22 -6.70 10.33
C PRO A 187 7.43 -8.19 10.06
N CYS A 188 6.66 -8.77 9.14
CA CYS A 188 7.01 -10.07 8.58
C CYS A 188 8.39 -9.94 7.91
N ARG A 189 9.35 -10.77 8.36
CA ARG A 189 10.77 -10.62 8.01
C ARG A 189 11.02 -10.68 6.50
N ALA A 190 10.47 -11.71 5.83
CA ALA A 190 10.59 -11.89 4.39
C ALA A 190 10.00 -10.70 3.61
N TYR A 191 8.86 -10.18 4.07
CA TYR A 191 8.22 -9.04 3.43
C TYR A 191 8.97 -7.72 3.67
N LEU A 192 9.44 -7.48 4.90
CA LEU A 192 10.27 -6.30 5.23
C LEU A 192 11.52 -6.28 4.36
N ARG A 193 12.26 -7.39 4.32
CA ARG A 193 13.46 -7.53 3.48
C ARG A 193 13.13 -7.19 2.02
N HIS A 194 12.06 -7.75 1.47
CA HIS A 194 11.64 -7.48 0.11
C HIS A 194 11.36 -5.99 -0.15
N CYS A 195 10.63 -5.31 0.75
CA CYS A 195 10.36 -3.87 0.63
C CYS A 195 11.64 -3.02 0.72
N VAL A 196 12.56 -3.37 1.62
CA VAL A 196 13.84 -2.67 1.77
C VAL A 196 14.69 -2.82 0.50
N LEU A 197 14.74 -4.02 -0.09
CA LEU A 197 15.43 -4.27 -1.36
C LEU A 197 14.76 -3.56 -2.54
N ALA A 198 13.43 -3.53 -2.58
CA ALA A 198 12.68 -2.78 -3.59
C ALA A 198 13.01 -1.29 -3.54
N ALA A 199 13.01 -0.68 -2.35
CA ALA A 199 13.40 0.72 -2.16
C ALA A 199 14.87 0.97 -2.55
N LYS A 200 15.78 0.08 -2.12
CA LYS A 200 17.20 0.15 -2.46
C LYS A 200 17.48 0.13 -3.96
N ASN A 201 16.81 -0.78 -4.66
CA ASN A 201 16.98 -0.92 -6.11
C ASN A 201 16.31 0.21 -6.89
N LEU A 202 15.34 0.90 -6.30
CA LEU A 202 14.65 2.03 -6.92
C LEU A 202 15.54 3.29 -6.96
N SER A 203 16.12 3.69 -5.82
CA SER A 203 17.12 4.77 -5.72
C SER A 203 17.63 4.92 -4.28
N ASP A 204 18.78 5.59 -4.09
CA ASP A 204 19.27 5.94 -2.74
C ASP A 204 18.27 6.80 -1.96
N MET A 205 17.60 7.75 -2.63
CA MET A 205 16.56 8.58 -2.03
C MET A 205 15.37 7.74 -1.54
N ALA A 206 14.93 6.76 -2.34
CA ALA A 206 13.86 5.85 -1.93
C ALA A 206 14.29 4.94 -0.78
N TYR A 207 15.54 4.48 -0.79
CA TYR A 207 16.12 3.66 0.27
C TYR A 207 16.14 4.39 1.62
N ASP A 208 16.74 5.58 1.66
CA ASP A 208 16.82 6.38 2.88
C ASP A 208 15.42 6.76 3.36
N ASN A 209 14.55 7.19 2.45
CA ASN A 209 13.17 7.50 2.81
C ASN A 209 12.40 6.27 3.32
N PHE A 210 12.64 5.07 2.79
CA PHE A 210 12.02 3.85 3.31
C PHE A 210 12.52 3.52 4.72
N LEU A 211 13.81 3.66 4.98
CA LEU A 211 14.37 3.34 6.30
C LEU A 211 13.98 4.35 7.38
N ASP A 212 13.93 5.64 7.04
CA ASP A 212 13.74 6.74 7.99
C ASP A 212 12.29 7.20 8.13
N HIS A 213 11.47 7.01 7.11
CA HIS A 213 10.05 7.43 7.08
C HIS A 213 9.08 6.24 6.97
N THR A 214 9.51 5.09 7.47
CA THR A 214 8.65 3.93 7.72
C THR A 214 8.82 3.50 9.17
N PHE A 215 7.70 3.24 9.84
CA PHE A 215 7.68 2.99 11.27
C PHE A 215 7.13 1.59 11.59
N LEU A 216 7.47 1.09 12.77
CA LEU A 216 6.79 -0.06 13.38
C LEU A 216 5.35 0.32 13.80
N GLY A 217 4.59 -0.66 14.28
CA GLY A 217 3.22 -0.42 14.79
C GLY A 217 3.14 0.64 15.90
N ASP A 218 4.22 0.83 16.65
CA ASP A 218 4.36 1.88 17.68
C ASP A 218 4.45 3.30 17.12
N ARG A 219 4.56 3.46 15.79
CA ARG A 219 4.65 4.74 15.07
C ARG A 219 5.80 5.64 15.51
N THR A 220 6.79 5.06 16.18
CA THR A 220 7.91 5.79 16.78
C THR A 220 9.22 5.21 16.31
N THR A 221 9.37 3.89 16.37
CA THR A 221 10.59 3.20 15.96
C THR A 221 10.65 3.13 14.43
N THR A 222 11.70 3.69 13.85
CA THR A 222 11.93 3.63 12.40
C THR A 222 12.42 2.25 11.95
N ILE A 223 12.27 1.93 10.67
CA ILE A 223 12.86 0.70 10.12
C ILE A 223 14.39 0.71 10.21
N ARG A 224 15.04 1.87 10.09
CA ARG A 224 16.49 1.98 10.30
C ARG A 224 16.90 1.51 11.69
N GLU A 225 16.24 2.03 12.73
CA GLU A 225 16.51 1.68 14.13
C GLU A 225 16.18 0.21 14.41
N TYR A 226 15.05 -0.28 13.88
CA TYR A 226 14.64 -1.67 14.06
C TYR A 226 15.66 -2.65 13.46
N LEU A 227 16.09 -2.44 12.22
CA LEU A 227 17.08 -3.30 11.55
C LEU A 227 18.46 -3.26 12.23
N ALA A 228 18.81 -2.15 12.87
CA ALA A 228 20.05 -2.02 13.65
C ALA A 228 19.98 -2.73 15.02
N THR A 229 18.79 -3.16 15.47
CA THR A 229 18.57 -3.71 16.81
C THR A 229 17.82 -5.05 16.75
N SER A 230 16.55 -5.08 17.15
CA SER A 230 15.71 -6.27 17.29
C SER A 230 15.40 -6.95 15.95
N GLY A 231 15.47 -6.20 14.85
CA GLY A 231 15.32 -6.69 13.47
C GLY A 231 16.64 -7.09 12.82
N SER A 232 17.74 -7.17 13.56
CA SER A 232 19.03 -7.65 13.02
C SER A 232 18.90 -9.06 12.42
N GLY A 233 19.64 -9.33 11.34
CA GLY A 233 19.57 -10.59 10.61
C GLY A 233 18.46 -10.68 9.54
N ILE A 234 17.50 -9.73 9.51
CA ILE A 234 16.40 -9.77 8.51
C ILE A 234 16.94 -9.64 7.09
N MET A 235 17.98 -8.82 6.88
CA MET A 235 18.50 -8.58 5.52
C MET A 235 19.28 -9.77 4.98
N GLU A 236 19.79 -10.63 5.86
CA GLU A 236 20.54 -11.85 5.56
C GLU A 236 19.65 -13.09 5.40
N GLU A 237 18.39 -13.03 5.87
CA GLU A 237 17.44 -14.14 5.79
C GLU A 237 16.79 -14.21 4.40
N GLU A 238 17.07 -15.29 3.67
CA GLU A 238 16.38 -15.58 2.41
C GLU A 238 14.94 -16.08 2.67
N PRO A 239 13.96 -15.67 1.84
CA PRO A 239 12.62 -16.23 1.93
C PRO A 239 12.61 -17.72 1.60
N PRO A 240 11.61 -18.48 2.06
CA PRO A 240 11.39 -19.87 1.64
C PRO A 240 11.34 -20.01 0.11
N GLU A 241 11.87 -21.13 -0.42
CA GLU A 241 12.08 -21.32 -1.87
C GLU A 241 10.79 -21.20 -2.70
N ASP A 242 9.66 -21.64 -2.16
CA ASP A 242 8.34 -21.57 -2.79
C ASP A 242 7.85 -20.12 -3.01
N VAL A 243 8.27 -19.18 -2.17
CA VAL A 243 7.89 -17.77 -2.25
C VAL A 243 9.06 -16.84 -2.62
N LYS A 244 10.24 -17.40 -2.91
CA LYS A 244 11.46 -16.66 -3.26
C LYS A 244 11.32 -15.80 -4.50
N HIS A 245 10.59 -16.27 -5.51
CA HIS A 245 10.31 -15.48 -6.72
C HIS A 245 9.53 -14.18 -6.43
N ARG A 246 8.84 -14.13 -5.28
CA ARG A 246 7.98 -13.01 -4.85
C ARG A 246 8.59 -12.13 -3.77
N TYR A 247 9.44 -12.69 -2.91
CA TYR A 247 10.06 -11.96 -1.78
C TYR A 247 11.60 -11.92 -1.83
N GLY A 248 12.22 -12.35 -2.91
CA GLY A 248 13.68 -12.44 -3.05
C GLY A 248 14.40 -11.09 -3.20
N GLY A 249 13.65 -10.00 -3.41
CA GLY A 249 14.18 -8.69 -3.82
C GLY A 249 13.85 -8.38 -5.25
#